data_AF-A0A1X0QBX5-F1
#
_entry.id   AF-A0A1X0QBX5-F1
#
_cell.length_a   1.000
_cell.length_b   1.000
_cell.length_c   1.000
_cell.angle_alpha   90.00
_cell.angle_beta   90.00
_cell.angle_gamma   90.00
#
_symmetry.space_group_name_H-M   'P 1'
#
loop_
_entity.id
_entity.type
_entity.pdbx_description
1 polymer ?
#
loop_
_entity_poly.entity_id
_entity_poly.type
_entity_poly.pdbx_seq_one_letter_code
_entity_poly.pdbx_strand_id
1 'polypeptide(L)' 'MENIIDYDVYFDEEFISFYEEVRLSKFHFDKEKQIYKYLCPCGDFFQISLEELEEGENVAKCPSCSLIVLVITE' A
#
# COMPACT_ATOMS: atom_id res chain seq x y z
N MET A 1 24.78 -0.07 14.51
CA MET A 1 25.00 -1.47 14.11
C MET A 1 23.76 -1.86 13.33
N GLU A 2 23.78 -1.46 12.06
CA GLU A 2 22.67 -1.64 11.13
C GLU A 2 22.86 -3.00 10.46
N ASN A 3 22.01 -3.95 10.81
CA ASN A 3 21.84 -5.24 10.15
C ASN A 3 20.32 -5.44 10.12
N ILE A 4 19.65 -5.02 9.03
CA ILE A 4 19.30 -5.85 7.86
C ILE A 4 18.58 -7.13 8.27
N ILE A 5 17.28 -7.02 8.54
CA ILE A 5 16.22 -7.93 8.07
C ILE A 5 14.95 -7.08 7.87
N ASP A 6 14.32 -7.22 6.70
CA ASP A 6 13.11 -6.58 6.12
C ASP A 6 12.27 -5.55 6.92
N TYR A 7 12.25 -4.32 6.40
CA TYR A 7 11.09 -3.42 6.24
C TYR A 7 10.19 -3.00 7.43
N ASP A 8 10.73 -2.98 8.63
CA ASP A 8 10.03 -2.41 9.78
C ASP A 8 10.30 -0.90 9.91
N VAL A 9 9.34 -0.07 9.45
CA VAL A 9 9.40 1.39 9.61
C VAL A 9 8.75 1.77 10.95
N TYR A 10 9.52 2.40 11.82
CA TYR A 10 9.03 2.99 13.08
C TYR A 10 8.71 4.46 12.83
N PHE A 11 7.42 4.84 12.94
CA PHE A 11 6.96 6.23 12.84
C PHE A 11 6.25 6.60 14.13
N ASP A 12 6.70 7.65 14.82
CA ASP A 12 6.11 8.15 16.08
C ASP A 12 5.79 7.05 17.12
N GLU A 13 6.74 6.13 17.35
CA GLU A 13 6.63 4.98 18.27
C GLU A 13 5.64 3.87 17.85
N GLU A 14 4.98 4.00 16.70
CA GLU A 14 4.21 2.92 16.09
C GLU A 14 5.04 2.13 15.07
N PHE A 15 4.90 0.81 15.17
CA PHE A 15 5.50 -0.14 14.24
C PHE A 15 4.51 -0.44 13.13
N ILE A 16 4.86 -0.08 11.90
CA ILE A 16 4.02 -0.33 10.73
C ILE A 16 4.63 -1.48 9.93
N SER A 17 3.89 -2.57 9.81
CA SER A 17 4.29 -3.75 9.04
C SER A 17 3.55 -3.80 7.71
N PHE A 18 4.30 -3.75 6.61
CA PHE A 18 3.77 -3.86 5.26
C PHE A 18 3.79 -5.31 4.79
N TYR A 19 2.73 -5.73 4.11
CA TYR A 19 2.67 -7.08 3.52
C TYR A 19 3.63 -7.24 2.34
N GLU A 20 3.71 -6.22 1.47
CA GLU A 20 4.57 -6.18 0.29
C GLU A 20 4.80 -4.71 -0.13
N GLU A 21 5.89 -4.44 -0.84
CA GLU A 21 6.07 -3.25 -1.66
C GLU A 21 5.61 -3.51 -3.10
N VAL A 22 4.66 -2.71 -3.56
CA VAL A 22 4.03 -2.91 -4.87
C VAL A 22 4.16 -1.63 -5.69
N ARG A 23 4.74 -1.75 -6.89
CA ARG A 23 4.80 -0.62 -7.83
C ARG A 23 3.40 -0.22 -8.27
N LEU A 24 3.11 1.08 -8.36
CA LEU A 24 1.80 1.58 -8.81
C LEU A 24 1.39 1.01 -10.18
N SER A 25 2.36 0.76 -11.07
CA SER A 25 2.14 0.15 -12.38
C SER A 25 1.56 -1.27 -12.36
N LYS A 26 1.63 -1.98 -11.22
CA LYS A 26 0.97 -3.28 -11.01
C LYS A 26 -0.49 -3.16 -10.60
N PHE A 27 -0.95 -1.97 -10.19
CA PHE A 27 -2.34 -1.75 -9.82
C PHE A 27 -3.20 -1.59 -11.06
N HIS A 28 -4.44 -2.06 -10.97
CA HIS A 28 -5.48 -1.77 -11.94
C HIS A 28 -6.20 -0.47 -11.56
N PHE A 29 -6.23 0.50 -12.46
CA PHE A 29 -6.93 1.77 -12.24
C PHE A 29 -8.41 1.70 -12.64
N ASP A 30 -9.28 1.88 -11.66
CA ASP A 30 -10.72 2.05 -11.84
C ASP A 30 -11.03 3.53 -12.11
N LYS A 31 -11.26 3.87 -13.38
CA LYS A 31 -11.48 5.25 -13.84
C LYS A 31 -12.79 5.85 -13.31
N GLU A 32 -13.82 5.05 -13.06
CA GLU A 32 -15.10 5.59 -12.59
C GLU A 32 -14.98 6.03 -11.14
N LYS A 33 -14.23 5.27 -10.34
CA LYS A 33 -14.02 5.55 -8.92
C LYS A 33 -12.75 6.36 -8.62
N GLN A 34 -11.86 6.52 -9.60
CA GLN A 34 -10.53 7.11 -9.44
C GLN A 34 -9.70 6.39 -8.35
N ILE A 35 -9.71 5.05 -8.36
CA ILE A 35 -9.03 4.21 -7.37
C ILE A 35 -8.11 3.20 -8.06
N TYR A 36 -6.90 3.04 -7.53
CA TYR A 36 -5.98 1.97 -7.89
C TYR A 36 -6.23 0.73 -7.04
N LYS A 37 -6.30 -0.45 -7.67
CA LYS A 37 -6.57 -1.73 -7.01
C LYS A 37 -5.49 -2.77 -7.27
N TYR A 38 -5.09 -3.51 -6.23
CA TYR A 38 -4.17 -4.64 -6.34
C TYR A 38 -4.73 -5.84 -5.55
N LEU A 39 -4.53 -7.07 -6.03
CA LEU A 39 -5.11 -8.26 -5.41
C LEU A 39 -4.54 -8.49 -4.01
N CYS A 40 -5.44 -8.67 -3.03
CA CYS A 40 -5.07 -9.05 -1.67
C CYS A 40 -5.22 -10.57 -1.49
N PRO A 41 -4.29 -11.24 -0.78
CA PRO A 41 -4.38 -12.68 -0.51
C PRO A 41 -5.65 -13.11 0.26
N CYS A 42 -6.38 -12.17 0.89
CA CYS A 42 -7.65 -12.48 1.53
C CYS A 42 -8.82 -12.69 0.54
N GLY A 43 -8.63 -12.35 -0.74
CA GLY A 43 -9.64 -12.48 -1.80
C GLY A 43 -10.31 -11.16 -2.22
N ASP A 44 -9.99 -10.04 -1.58
CA ASP A 44 -10.42 -8.69 -1.98
C ASP A 44 -9.25 -7.92 -2.64
N PHE A 45 -9.33 -6.59 -2.70
CA PHE A 45 -8.30 -5.72 -3.27
C PHE A 45 -7.75 -4.75 -2.22
N PHE A 46 -6.44 -4.55 -2.23
CA PHE A 46 -5.82 -3.33 -1.72
C PHE A 46 -6.26 -2.15 -2.58
N GLN A 47 -6.53 -1.01 -1.94
CA GLN A 47 -7.05 0.18 -2.60
C GLN A 47 -6.33 1.43 -2.11
N ILE A 48 -6.04 2.34 -3.03
CA ILE A 48 -5.62 3.72 -2.75
C ILE A 48 -6.24 4.61 -3.84
N SER A 49 -6.82 5.75 -3.43
CA SER A 49 -7.40 6.70 -4.37
C SER A 49 -6.33 7.50 -5.11
N LEU A 50 -6.70 8.06 -6.27
CA LEU A 50 -5.85 9.00 -6.98
C LEU A 50 -5.57 10.25 -6.12
N GLU A 51 -6.58 10.74 -5.40
CA GLU A 51 -6.47 11.89 -4.50
C GLU A 51 -5.44 11.64 -3.40
N GLU A 52 -5.51 10.49 -2.70
CA GLU A 52 -4.51 10.10 -1.69
C GLU A 52 -3.09 10.09 -2.27
N LEU A 53 -2.89 9.52 -3.47
CA LEU A 53 -1.58 9.53 -4.13
C LEU A 53 -1.10 10.95 -4.48
N GLU A 54 -2.00 11.84 -4.90
CA GLU A 54 -1.69 13.24 -5.19
C GLU A 54 -1.33 14.04 -3.92
N GLU A 55 -1.90 13.66 -2.77
CA GLU A 55 -1.57 14.19 -1.45
C GLU A 55 -0.26 13.62 -0.86
N GLY A 56 0.34 12.63 -1.53
CA GLY A 56 1.62 12.02 -1.15
C GLY A 56 1.48 10.77 -0.28
N GLU A 57 0.26 10.27 -0.07
CA GLU A 57 0.05 8.97 0.56
C GLU A 57 0.57 7.85 -0.34
N ASN A 58 1.15 6.83 0.30
CA ASN A 58 1.73 5.70 -0.40
C ASN A 58 1.33 4.36 0.22
N VAL A 59 0.27 4.33 1.04
CA VAL A 59 -0.18 3.11 1.70
C VAL A 59 -1.55 2.69 1.17
N ALA A 60 -1.58 1.60 0.39
CA ALA A 60 -2.84 1.00 -0.06
C ALA A 60 -3.36 0.00 0.98
N LYS A 61 -4.64 0.12 1.33
CA LYS A 61 -5.28 -0.65 2.39
C LYS A 61 -6.30 -1.62 1.82
N CYS A 62 -6.42 -2.80 2.41
CA CYS A 62 -7.50 -3.72 2.06
C CYS A 62 -8.72 -3.45 2.98
N PRO A 63 -9.93 -3.24 2.44
CA PRO A 63 -11.11 -2.98 3.28
C PRO A 63 -11.63 -4.24 3.99
N SER A 64 -11.23 -5.43 3.54
CA SER A 64 -11.69 -6.72 4.06
C SER A 64 -10.73 -7.37 5.07
N CYS A 65 -9.53 -6.83 5.29
CA CYS A 65 -8.59 -7.33 6.29
C CYS A 65 -7.71 -6.19 6.84
N SER A 66 -6.71 -6.51 7.68
CA SER A 66 -5.79 -5.52 8.24
C SER A 66 -4.49 -5.35 7.45
N LEU A 67 -4.35 -6.05 6.32
CA LEU A 67 -3.13 -5.96 5.50
C LEU A 67 -3.07 -4.61 4.78
N ILE A 68 -1.84 -4.13 4.62
CA ILE A 68 -1.49 -2.93 3.87
C ILE A 68 -0.28 -3.23 2.98
N VAL A 69 -0.14 -2.49 1.89
CA VAL A 69 1.04 -2.54 1.01
C VAL A 69 1.59 -1.14 0.81
N LEU A 70 2.92 -1.04 0.72
CA LEU A 70 3.58 0.21 0.35
C LEU A 70 3.55 0.34 -1.17
N VAL A 71 3.10 1.50 -1.66
CA VAL A 71 2.97 1.83 -3.08
C VAL A 71 4.21 2.58 -3.51
N ILE A 72 4.93 2.04 -4.49
CA ILE A 72 6.13 2.68 -5.05
C ILE A 72 5.77 3.36 -6.37
N THR A 73 5.96 4.68 -6.43
CA THR A 73 5.90 5.49 -7.65
C THR A 73 7.32 5.66 -8.20
N GLU A 74 7.56 5.27 -9.45
CA GLU A 74 8.86 5.46 -10.15
C GLU A 74 8.84 6.74 -10.97
#